data_AF-A0A0J9UE70-F1
#
_entry.id   AF-A0A0J9UE70-F1
#
_cell.length_a   1.000
_cell.length_b   1.000
_cell.length_c   1.000
_cell.angle_alpha   90.00
_cell.angle_beta   90.00
_cell.angle_gamma   90.00
#
_symmetry.space_group_name_H-M   'P 1'
#
loop_
_entity.id
_entity.type
_entity.pdbx_description
1 polymer ?
#
loop_
_entity_poly.entity_id
_entity_poly.type
_entity_poly.pdbx_seq_one_letter_code
_entity_poly.pdbx_strand_id
1 'polypeptide(L)'
;MSNITLAWMMDQLASIGVEFDLPALERCFFQNFKFYHKTPSKLSIKSRKRREKTKKRQWAINPIYENNRPFRPWGLGTISKAPGLLYKLSGQTVRTPGLYRPTDRQSKCDKSRYLLDTNERIHSSVRIRLACKGLGLNDEHVWDCPALLSNWKLKRTQEKYSDPVPFQPGWCPKGGKDHMGHPNDWSKGRWVWEYVGNESDGPKETRQRIMVEEPLGPYERYLLNLSAGSPNVYHFADTINS
;
A
#
# COMPACT_ATOMS: atom_id res chain seq x y z
N MET A 1 7.87 3.93 -0.71
CA MET A 1 7.22 2.87 0.09
C MET A 1 7.61 2.99 1.55
N SER A 2 8.89 3.19 1.89
CA SER A 2 9.36 3.34 3.29
C SER A 2 8.57 4.34 4.14
N ASN A 3 8.25 5.53 3.60
CA ASN A 3 7.56 6.57 4.37
C ASN A 3 6.12 6.17 4.74
N ILE A 4 5.44 5.41 3.87
CA ILE A 4 4.07 4.93 4.11
C ILE A 4 4.09 3.93 5.24
N THR A 5 4.98 2.93 5.15
CA THR A 5 5.16 1.94 6.21
C THR A 5 5.57 2.60 7.53
N LEU A 6 6.41 3.63 7.50
CA LEU A 6 6.78 4.40 8.68
C LEU A 6 5.56 5.09 9.31
N ALA A 7 4.77 5.84 8.52
CA ALA A 7 3.59 6.53 9.04
C ALA A 7 2.55 5.56 9.59
N TRP A 8 2.34 4.42 8.89
CA TRP A 8 1.50 3.34 9.39
C TRP A 8 2.00 2.76 10.73
N MET A 9 3.32 2.54 10.89
CA MET A 9 3.90 2.11 12.16
C MET A 9 3.77 3.17 13.25
N MET A 10 3.86 4.46 12.92
CA MET A 10 3.63 5.56 13.85
C MET A 10 2.19 5.51 14.39
N ASP A 11 1.20 5.22 13.54
CA ASP A 11 -0.19 5.07 13.97
C ASP A 11 -0.39 3.91 14.94
N GLN A 12 0.26 2.77 14.70
CA GLN A 12 0.23 1.63 15.63
C GLN A 12 0.84 1.97 16.99
N LEU A 13 2.01 2.65 17.00
CA LEU A 13 2.69 3.04 18.24
C LEU A 13 1.96 4.17 18.98
N ALA A 14 1.37 5.12 18.25
CA ALA A 14 0.60 6.18 18.85
C ALA A 14 -0.68 5.68 19.51
N SER A 15 -1.28 4.60 18.99
CA SER A 15 -2.42 3.95 19.64
C SER A 15 -2.13 3.43 21.06
N ILE A 16 -0.86 3.18 21.39
CA ILE A 16 -0.40 2.74 22.72
C ILE A 16 0.32 3.86 23.51
N GLY A 17 0.18 5.12 23.08
CA GLY A 17 0.68 6.29 23.81
C GLY A 17 2.08 6.77 23.41
N VAL A 18 2.67 6.27 22.31
CA VAL A 18 3.93 6.82 21.79
C VAL A 18 3.65 8.10 21.00
N GLU A 19 4.22 9.22 21.44
CA GLU A 19 4.09 10.49 20.73
C GLU A 19 5.18 10.66 19.65
N PHE A 20 4.83 11.33 18.55
CA PHE A 20 5.75 11.61 17.46
C PHE A 20 5.82 13.10 17.12
N ASP A 21 7.03 13.55 16.76
CA ASP A 21 7.29 14.90 16.25
C ASP A 21 6.83 15.03 14.78
N LEU A 22 5.72 15.73 14.54
CA LEU A 22 5.22 16.00 13.17
C LEU A 22 6.27 16.69 12.28
N PRO A 23 6.98 17.74 12.76
CA PRO A 23 8.12 18.31 12.04
C PRO A 23 9.16 17.29 11.58
N ALA A 24 9.41 16.20 12.31
CA ALA A 24 10.33 15.15 11.87
C ALA A 24 9.80 14.41 10.64
N LEU A 25 8.50 14.06 10.64
CA LEU A 25 7.85 13.41 9.50
C LEU A 25 7.88 14.32 8.26
N GLU A 26 7.63 15.61 8.42
CA GLU A 26 7.77 16.61 7.34
C GLU A 26 9.20 16.68 6.81
N ARG A 27 10.20 16.73 7.70
CA ARG A 27 11.62 16.72 7.29
C ARG A 27 11.93 15.48 6.45
N CYS A 28 11.48 14.29 6.85
CA CYS A 28 11.65 13.07 6.07
C CYS A 28 10.97 13.15 4.70
N PHE A 29 9.77 13.71 4.63
CA PHE A 29 9.08 13.97 3.37
C PHE A 29 9.87 14.94 2.47
N PHE A 30 10.28 16.10 2.98
CA PHE A 30 11.00 17.11 2.22
C PHE A 30 12.39 16.65 1.78
N GLN A 31 13.08 15.83 2.58
CA GLN A 31 14.34 15.21 2.16
C GLN A 31 14.13 14.30 0.96
N ASN A 32 13.07 13.47 0.98
CA ASN A 32 12.71 12.61 -0.14
C ASN A 32 12.31 13.43 -1.39
N PHE A 33 11.48 14.45 -1.21
CA PHE A 33 11.11 15.39 -2.27
C PHE A 33 12.35 16.05 -2.90
N LYS A 34 13.24 16.61 -2.07
CA LYS A 34 14.52 17.19 -2.52
C LYS A 34 15.38 16.15 -3.24
N PHE A 35 15.42 14.90 -2.80
CA PHE A 35 16.16 13.84 -3.47
C PHE A 35 15.67 13.62 -4.91
N TYR A 36 14.36 13.53 -5.13
CA TYR A 36 13.79 13.39 -6.49
C TYR A 36 14.09 14.60 -7.38
N HIS A 37 14.09 15.81 -6.83
CA HIS A 37 14.36 17.05 -7.59
C HIS A 37 15.85 17.38 -7.78
N LYS A 38 16.74 16.93 -6.87
CA LYS A 38 18.21 17.09 -6.98
C LYS A 38 18.88 15.98 -7.76
N THR A 39 18.22 14.83 -7.93
CA THR A 39 18.72 13.70 -8.74
C THR A 39 18.15 13.65 -10.17
N PRO A 40 18.06 14.73 -10.97
CA PRO A 40 17.79 14.56 -12.40
C PRO A 40 18.96 13.93 -13.18
N SER A 41 20.19 13.86 -12.64
CA SER A 41 21.39 13.66 -13.47
C SER A 41 22.50 12.71 -12.99
N LYS A 42 22.55 12.22 -11.73
CA LYS A 42 23.72 11.40 -11.29
C LYS A 42 23.59 9.89 -11.44
N LEU A 43 22.38 9.34 -11.52
CA LEU A 43 22.17 7.97 -12.04
C LEU A 43 22.28 7.91 -13.57
N SER A 44 22.43 9.05 -14.25
CA SER A 44 22.49 9.16 -15.72
C SER A 44 23.88 8.94 -16.30
N ILE A 45 24.96 9.04 -15.53
CA ILE A 45 26.33 9.05 -16.10
C ILE A 45 26.94 7.65 -16.09
N LYS A 46 26.84 6.88 -14.99
CA LYS A 46 27.35 5.50 -14.97
C LYS A 46 26.43 4.48 -15.68
N SER A 47 25.14 4.77 -15.84
CA SER A 47 24.21 3.88 -16.56
C SER A 47 24.12 4.16 -18.07
N ARG A 48 24.83 5.17 -18.60
CA ARG A 48 24.65 5.62 -19.99
C ARG A 48 25.03 4.54 -21.01
N LYS A 49 26.02 3.70 -20.70
CA LYS A 49 26.43 2.60 -21.60
C LYS A 49 25.53 1.35 -21.59
N ARG A 50 24.59 1.21 -20.64
CA ARG A 50 23.71 0.01 -20.56
C ARG A 50 22.24 0.31 -20.85
N ARG A 51 21.85 1.58 -20.99
CA ARG A 51 20.45 2.05 -20.91
C ARG A 51 19.93 2.68 -22.20
N GLU A 52 20.52 2.31 -23.34
CA GLU A 52 20.06 2.78 -24.66
C GLU A 52 18.98 1.87 -25.27
N LYS A 53 18.71 0.69 -24.67
CA LYS A 53 17.69 -0.27 -25.17
C LYS A 53 16.36 -0.30 -24.41
N THR A 54 16.19 0.46 -23.33
CA THR A 54 14.93 0.44 -22.56
C THR A 54 14.38 1.87 -22.46
N LYS A 55 13.36 2.19 -23.28
CA LYS A 55 12.50 3.36 -23.05
C LYS A 55 12.18 3.42 -21.55
N LYS A 56 12.60 4.49 -20.85
CA LYS A 56 12.26 4.67 -19.43
C LYS A 56 10.73 4.62 -19.33
N ARG A 57 10.20 3.53 -18.78
CA ARG A 57 8.77 3.35 -18.58
C ARG A 57 8.27 4.44 -17.62
N GLN A 58 7.15 5.04 -17.94
CA GLN A 58 6.46 5.95 -17.03
C GLN A 58 6.10 5.17 -15.77
N TRP A 59 6.29 5.76 -14.59
CA TRP A 59 6.09 5.06 -13.32
C TRP A 59 4.62 4.97 -12.89
N ALA A 60 3.73 5.61 -13.64
CA ALA A 60 2.28 5.57 -13.53
C ALA A 60 1.67 5.92 -14.90
N ILE A 61 0.34 5.86 -15.00
CA ILE A 61 -0.40 6.35 -16.17
C ILE A 61 -0.27 7.86 -16.38
N ASN A 62 -0.50 8.31 -17.62
CA ASN A 62 -0.25 9.69 -18.08
C ASN A 62 -0.79 10.80 -17.14
N PRO A 63 -2.07 10.78 -16.68
CA PRO A 63 -2.60 11.87 -15.85
C PRO A 63 -1.85 12.03 -14.53
N ILE A 64 -1.34 10.93 -13.97
CA ILE A 64 -0.61 10.92 -12.70
C ILE A 64 0.87 11.19 -12.94
N TYR A 65 1.45 10.60 -13.98
CA TYR A 65 2.87 10.72 -14.27
C TYR A 65 3.27 12.15 -14.66
N GLU A 66 2.56 12.77 -15.61
CA GLU A 66 2.97 14.07 -16.16
C GLU A 66 2.87 15.21 -15.13
N ASN A 67 1.89 15.15 -14.24
CA ASN A 67 1.64 16.20 -13.26
C ASN A 67 2.49 16.09 -11.99
N ASN A 68 3.11 14.93 -11.72
CA ASN A 68 3.85 14.70 -10.47
C ASN A 68 5.35 14.46 -10.66
N ARG A 69 5.80 14.15 -11.88
CA ARG A 69 7.24 13.95 -12.15
C ARG A 69 8.06 15.18 -11.73
N PRO A 70 9.27 15.00 -11.18
CA PRO A 70 9.99 13.74 -10.95
C PRO A 70 9.59 13.00 -9.66
N PHE A 71 8.79 13.63 -8.79
CA PHE A 71 8.37 13.06 -7.53
C PHE A 71 7.32 11.95 -7.73
N ARG A 72 7.33 10.94 -6.86
CA ARG A 72 6.32 9.86 -6.88
C ARG A 72 5.35 10.05 -5.73
N PRO A 73 4.05 10.22 -6.01
CA PRO A 73 3.05 10.36 -4.97
C PRO A 73 2.92 9.15 -4.05
N TRP A 74 2.15 9.32 -2.99
CA TRP A 74 1.78 8.29 -2.03
C TRP A 74 1.31 7.00 -2.74
N GLY A 75 1.69 5.85 -2.21
CA GLY A 75 1.40 4.54 -2.81
C GLY A 75 2.25 4.17 -4.03
N LEU A 76 2.99 5.09 -4.67
CA LEU A 76 3.70 4.86 -5.95
C LEU A 76 5.23 4.87 -5.89
N GLY A 77 5.82 4.94 -4.69
CA GLY A 77 7.28 4.87 -4.51
C GLY A 77 7.91 3.58 -5.04
N THR A 78 9.23 3.58 -5.26
CA THR A 78 9.95 2.40 -5.79
C THR A 78 9.85 1.19 -4.84
N ILE A 79 9.65 0.00 -5.40
CA ILE A 79 9.76 -1.28 -4.69
C ILE A 79 11.12 -1.85 -5.07
N SER A 80 12.09 -1.78 -4.17
CA SER A 80 13.47 -2.22 -4.45
C SER A 80 13.71 -3.61 -3.87
N LYS A 81 14.39 -4.47 -4.63
CA LYS A 81 14.89 -5.75 -4.08
C LYS A 81 16.01 -5.45 -3.08
N ALA A 82 15.98 -6.08 -1.91
CA ALA A 82 17.09 -6.01 -0.97
C ALA A 82 18.38 -6.53 -1.65
N PRO A 83 19.49 -5.77 -1.62
CA PRO A 83 20.76 -6.26 -2.13
C PRO A 83 21.36 -7.28 -1.15
N GLY A 84 21.64 -8.50 -1.61
CA GLY A 84 22.37 -9.48 -0.80
C GLY A 84 22.13 -10.93 -1.22
N LEU A 85 23.17 -11.75 -1.05
CA LEU A 85 23.12 -13.21 -1.30
C LEU A 85 22.19 -13.91 -0.29
N LEU A 86 22.16 -13.44 0.96
CA LEU A 86 21.31 -13.98 2.04
C LEU A 86 19.81 -13.89 1.71
N TYR A 87 19.36 -12.78 1.13
CA TYR A 87 17.96 -12.60 0.69
C TYR A 87 17.57 -13.45 -0.52
N LYS A 88 18.55 -13.96 -1.30
CA LYS A 88 18.29 -14.93 -2.37
C LYS A 88 18.16 -16.35 -1.80
N LEU A 89 18.80 -16.64 -0.68
CA LEU A 89 18.79 -17.94 -0.01
C LEU A 89 17.59 -18.15 0.92
N SER A 90 16.97 -17.08 1.40
CA SER A 90 15.84 -17.16 2.34
C SER A 90 14.50 -17.64 1.73
N GLY A 91 14.47 -17.97 0.44
CA GLY A 91 13.25 -18.26 -0.30
C GLY A 91 12.41 -16.99 -0.53
N GLN A 92 11.69 -16.95 -1.66
CA GLN A 92 10.67 -15.94 -1.92
C GLN A 92 9.32 -16.65 -1.99
N THR A 93 8.49 -16.46 -0.97
CA THR A 93 7.12 -16.96 -0.97
C THR A 93 6.19 -15.79 -1.22
N VAL A 94 5.34 -15.91 -2.24
CA VAL A 94 4.24 -14.97 -2.46
C VAL A 94 3.27 -15.13 -1.29
N ARG A 95 2.96 -14.02 -0.62
CA ARG A 95 1.99 -14.00 0.48
C ARG A 95 0.61 -14.41 -0.04
N THR A 96 -0.19 -15.05 0.81
CA THR A 96 -1.54 -15.52 0.48
C THR A 96 -2.54 -14.98 1.50
N PRO A 97 -2.86 -13.66 1.46
CA PRO A 97 -3.78 -13.03 2.39
C PRO A 97 -5.13 -13.76 2.44
N GLY A 98 -5.67 -13.95 3.63
CA GLY A 98 -6.91 -14.68 3.91
C GLY A 98 -6.86 -16.19 3.67
N LEU A 99 -5.71 -16.73 3.20
CA LEU A 99 -5.57 -18.11 2.76
C LEU A 99 -4.43 -18.86 3.48
N TYR A 100 -3.93 -18.32 4.60
CA TYR A 100 -2.93 -19.01 5.40
C TYR A 100 -3.49 -20.25 6.05
N ARG A 101 -2.65 -21.28 6.15
CA ARG A 101 -2.98 -22.55 6.81
C ARG A 101 -2.01 -22.79 7.97
N PRO A 102 -2.45 -23.50 9.03
CA PRO A 102 -1.56 -23.88 10.12
C PRO A 102 -0.33 -24.64 9.59
N THR A 103 0.84 -24.20 10.05
CA THR A 103 2.11 -24.90 9.82
C THR A 103 2.54 -25.47 11.16
N ASP A 104 2.36 -26.77 11.35
CA ASP A 104 2.95 -27.48 12.46
C ASP A 104 4.34 -27.99 12.04
N ARG A 105 5.29 -27.98 12.98
CA ARG A 105 6.67 -28.43 12.77
C ARG A 105 6.77 -29.95 12.81
N GLN A 106 5.85 -30.61 13.51
CA GLN A 106 5.81 -32.07 13.65
C GLN A 106 4.79 -32.72 12.71
N SER A 107 3.57 -32.20 12.61
CA SER A 107 2.62 -32.63 11.58
C SER A 107 2.83 -31.85 10.28
N LYS A 108 2.87 -32.57 9.16
CA LYS A 108 2.89 -31.99 7.82
C LYS A 108 1.76 -30.97 7.71
N CYS A 109 1.99 -29.81 7.07
CA CYS A 109 1.02 -28.72 6.90
C CYS A 109 -0.43 -29.24 6.90
N ASP A 110 -1.21 -28.86 7.90
CA ASP A 110 -2.64 -29.16 7.94
C ASP A 110 -3.32 -28.38 6.81
N LYS A 111 -3.41 -29.04 5.66
CA LYS A 111 -4.03 -28.49 4.46
C LYS A 111 -5.55 -28.47 4.58
N SER A 112 -6.15 -29.03 5.63
CA SER A 112 -7.60 -29.16 5.72
C SER A 112 -8.30 -27.86 6.10
N ARG A 113 -7.64 -26.97 6.86
CA ARG A 113 -8.26 -25.76 7.40
C ARG A 113 -7.45 -24.48 7.18
N TYR A 114 -8.17 -23.38 7.11
CA TYR A 114 -7.61 -22.03 7.07
C TYR A 114 -7.43 -21.46 8.48
N LEU A 115 -6.48 -20.53 8.63
CA LEU A 115 -6.39 -19.72 9.84
C LEU A 115 -7.61 -18.80 9.92
N LEU A 116 -8.31 -18.83 11.06
CA LEU A 116 -9.47 -18.01 11.35
C LEU A 116 -9.04 -16.76 12.12
N ASP A 117 -9.86 -15.71 12.05
CA ASP A 117 -9.74 -14.52 12.91
C ASP A 117 -8.34 -13.87 12.88
N THR A 118 -7.69 -13.88 11.71
CA THR A 118 -6.34 -13.33 11.52
C THR A 118 -6.30 -11.81 11.58
N ASN A 119 -7.45 -11.14 11.57
CA ASN A 119 -7.61 -9.68 11.50
C ASN A 119 -6.83 -9.05 10.34
N GLU A 120 -6.60 -9.81 9.27
CA GLU A 120 -5.90 -9.33 8.08
C GLU A 120 -6.73 -8.29 7.33
N ARG A 121 -6.05 -7.21 6.91
CA ARG A 121 -6.62 -6.09 6.18
C ARG A 121 -5.69 -5.67 5.07
N ILE A 122 -6.27 -5.14 3.99
CA ILE A 122 -5.50 -4.72 2.82
C ILE A 122 -5.27 -3.23 2.87
N HIS A 123 -4.02 -2.80 2.78
CA HIS A 123 -3.70 -1.40 2.81
C HIS A 123 -4.12 -0.67 1.51
N SER A 124 -4.69 0.54 1.62
CA SER A 124 -5.23 1.31 0.46
C SER A 124 -4.17 1.64 -0.61
N SER A 125 -2.88 1.60 -0.27
CA SER A 125 -1.79 1.72 -1.24
C SER A 125 -1.84 0.67 -2.36
N VAL A 126 -2.42 -0.51 -2.08
CA VAL A 126 -2.59 -1.58 -3.07
C VAL A 126 -3.55 -1.12 -4.17
N ARG A 127 -4.74 -0.66 -3.79
CA ARG A 127 -5.76 -0.14 -4.71
C ARG A 127 -5.22 1.02 -5.54
N ILE A 128 -4.53 1.97 -4.90
CA ILE A 128 -3.93 3.11 -5.60
C ILE A 128 -2.88 2.67 -6.61
N ARG A 129 -1.99 1.74 -6.24
CA ARG A 129 -0.95 1.27 -7.16
C ARG A 129 -1.55 0.56 -8.37
N LEU A 130 -2.59 -0.25 -8.17
CA LEU A 130 -3.32 -0.90 -9.27
C LEU A 130 -4.00 0.13 -10.17
N ALA A 131 -4.76 1.07 -9.61
CA ALA A 131 -5.47 2.12 -10.36
C ALA A 131 -4.52 3.00 -11.19
N CYS A 132 -3.35 3.33 -10.64
CA CYS A 132 -2.35 4.17 -11.31
C CYS A 132 -1.40 3.38 -12.24
N LYS A 133 -1.55 2.05 -12.35
CA LYS A 133 -0.59 1.14 -13.01
C LYS A 133 0.86 1.38 -12.54
N GLY A 134 1.03 1.55 -11.23
CA GLY A 134 2.34 1.78 -10.63
C GLY A 134 3.28 0.60 -10.86
N LEU A 135 4.58 0.86 -10.91
CA LEU A 135 5.56 -0.16 -11.26
C LEU A 135 5.83 -1.16 -10.13
N GLY A 136 6.23 -2.38 -10.50
CA GLY A 136 6.62 -3.46 -9.62
C GLY A 136 8.09 -3.37 -9.18
N LEU A 137 8.67 -4.54 -8.93
CA LEU A 137 10.04 -4.65 -8.42
C LEU A 137 11.05 -3.97 -9.36
N ASN A 138 11.91 -3.13 -8.78
CA ASN A 138 12.95 -2.36 -9.48
C ASN A 138 12.46 -1.53 -10.67
N ASP A 139 11.17 -1.16 -10.70
CA ASP A 139 10.54 -0.45 -11.82
C ASP A 139 10.59 -1.21 -13.16
N GLU A 140 10.67 -2.54 -13.14
CA GLU A 140 10.85 -3.35 -14.36
C GLU A 140 9.54 -3.50 -15.18
N HIS A 141 8.41 -3.71 -14.51
CA HIS A 141 7.09 -3.94 -15.11
C HIS A 141 6.00 -3.22 -14.33
N VAL A 142 4.79 -3.11 -14.89
CA VAL A 142 3.60 -2.67 -14.15
C VAL A 142 3.30 -3.71 -13.07
N TRP A 143 3.03 -3.28 -11.84
CA TRP A 143 2.75 -4.19 -10.74
C TRP A 143 1.41 -4.90 -10.94
N ASP A 144 1.44 -6.22 -10.88
CA ASP A 144 0.33 -7.14 -11.15
C ASP A 144 -0.24 -7.80 -9.89
N CYS A 145 0.27 -7.46 -8.70
CA CYS A 145 -0.23 -7.91 -7.39
C CYS A 145 -0.71 -9.39 -7.36
N PRO A 146 0.15 -10.37 -7.67
CA PRO A 146 -0.28 -11.77 -7.82
C PRO A 146 -0.83 -12.37 -6.52
N ALA A 147 -0.43 -11.82 -5.36
CA ALA A 147 -0.95 -12.25 -4.06
C ALA A 147 -2.47 -12.04 -3.90
N LEU A 148 -3.04 -11.03 -4.56
CA LEU A 148 -4.46 -10.70 -4.45
C LEU A 148 -5.22 -11.04 -5.74
N LEU A 149 -4.74 -10.60 -6.91
CA LEU A 149 -5.52 -10.67 -8.15
C LEU A 149 -5.81 -12.10 -8.64
N SER A 150 -5.14 -13.13 -8.10
CA SER A 150 -5.46 -14.53 -8.42
C SER A 150 -6.77 -15.02 -7.80
N ASN A 151 -7.14 -14.55 -6.61
CA ASN A 151 -8.26 -15.10 -5.84
C ASN A 151 -9.17 -14.02 -5.23
N TRP A 152 -8.85 -12.74 -5.40
CA TRP A 152 -9.54 -11.64 -4.75
C TRP A 152 -9.88 -10.54 -5.75
N LYS A 153 -11.09 -9.99 -5.63
CA LYS A 153 -11.58 -8.89 -6.45
C LYS A 153 -11.96 -7.71 -5.56
N LEU A 154 -11.47 -6.52 -5.92
CA LEU A 154 -11.82 -5.28 -5.25
C LEU A 154 -13.30 -4.93 -5.52
N LYS A 155 -14.04 -4.58 -4.47
CA LYS A 155 -15.46 -4.22 -4.51
C LYS A 155 -15.75 -3.13 -3.48
N ARG A 156 -16.81 -2.35 -3.72
CA ARG A 156 -17.34 -1.39 -2.77
C ARG A 156 -18.62 -1.92 -2.13
N THR A 157 -18.75 -1.77 -0.81
CA THR A 157 -19.91 -2.22 -0.03
C THR A 157 -20.42 -1.13 0.91
N GLN A 158 -21.70 -1.20 1.29
CA GLN A 158 -22.29 -0.34 2.33
C GLN A 158 -22.25 -0.98 3.72
N GLU A 159 -21.72 -2.20 3.82
CA GLU A 159 -21.55 -2.90 5.10
C GLU A 159 -20.58 -2.15 6.02
N LYS A 160 -20.87 -2.27 7.32
CA LYS A 160 -20.14 -1.64 8.41
C LYS A 160 -19.19 -2.66 9.04
N TYR A 161 -17.92 -2.29 9.18
CA TYR A 161 -16.89 -3.14 9.80
C TYR A 161 -16.26 -2.46 11.01
N SER A 162 -15.91 -3.22 12.04
CA SER A 162 -15.19 -2.67 13.21
C SER A 162 -13.77 -2.29 12.80
N ASP A 163 -13.39 -1.01 12.88
CA ASP A 163 -12.07 -0.54 12.47
C ASP A 163 -11.09 -0.50 13.66
N PRO A 164 -9.81 -0.92 13.47
CA PRO A 164 -8.80 -0.82 14.53
C PRO A 164 -8.42 0.63 14.85
N VAL A 165 -8.55 1.51 13.85
CA VAL A 165 -8.38 2.95 14.00
C VAL A 165 -9.78 3.59 14.03
N PRO A 166 -10.20 4.19 15.17
CA PRO A 166 -11.45 4.94 15.24
C PRO A 166 -11.50 6.08 14.22
N PHE A 167 -12.70 6.53 13.87
CA PHE A 167 -12.87 7.68 12.98
C PHE A 167 -12.18 8.93 13.54
N GLN A 168 -12.35 9.20 14.83
CA GLN A 168 -11.64 10.27 15.54
C GLN A 168 -10.78 9.67 16.66
N PRO A 169 -9.55 9.25 16.34
CA PRO A 169 -8.65 8.69 17.34
C PRO A 169 -8.11 9.80 18.25
N GLY A 170 -7.91 9.49 19.53
CA GLY A 170 -7.37 10.44 20.54
C GLY A 170 -5.92 10.87 20.30
N TRP A 171 -5.22 10.22 19.36
CA TRP A 171 -3.84 10.51 18.99
C TRP A 171 -3.71 11.28 17.67
N CYS A 172 -4.77 11.98 17.25
CA CYS A 172 -4.68 12.90 16.12
C CYS A 172 -3.57 13.95 16.34
N PRO A 173 -2.63 14.14 15.39
CA PRO A 173 -1.58 15.14 15.54
C PRO A 173 -2.17 16.55 15.65
N LYS A 174 -1.72 17.30 16.67
CA LYS A 174 -2.13 18.70 16.86
C LYS A 174 -1.61 19.54 15.69
N GLY A 175 -2.51 20.24 14.98
CA GLY A 175 -2.16 21.13 13.88
C GLY A 175 -2.21 20.51 12.47
N GLY A 176 -2.48 19.21 12.35
CA GLY A 176 -2.72 18.59 11.04
C GLY A 176 -4.09 19.00 10.48
N LYS A 177 -4.11 19.87 9.47
CA LYS A 177 -5.34 20.14 8.71
C LYS A 177 -5.55 19.06 7.66
N ASP A 178 -6.65 18.31 7.77
CA ASP A 178 -7.09 17.38 6.73
C ASP A 178 -7.89 18.14 5.66
N HIS A 179 -7.23 18.47 4.55
CA HIS A 179 -7.87 19.22 3.45
C HIS A 179 -8.51 18.29 2.40
N MET A 180 -8.42 16.96 2.56
CA MET A 180 -8.85 15.98 1.55
C MET A 180 -10.23 15.37 1.86
N GLY A 181 -10.85 15.78 2.96
CA GLY A 181 -11.97 15.06 3.56
C GLY A 181 -11.47 13.77 4.21
N HIS A 182 -12.23 13.25 5.18
CA HIS A 182 -11.76 12.12 5.99
C HIS A 182 -11.63 10.85 5.12
N PRO A 183 -10.42 10.29 4.89
CA PRO A 183 -10.25 9.11 4.03
C PRO A 183 -11.00 7.85 4.50
N ASN A 184 -11.31 7.81 5.80
CA ASN A 184 -12.13 6.77 6.42
C ASN A 184 -13.62 7.17 6.53
N ASP A 185 -14.10 8.16 5.77
CA ASP A 185 -15.53 8.47 5.65
C ASP A 185 -16.27 7.33 4.96
N TRP A 186 -17.42 6.97 5.51
CA TRP A 186 -18.26 5.86 5.04
C TRP A 186 -19.40 6.33 4.15
N SER A 187 -19.56 7.64 3.91
CA SER A 187 -20.62 8.21 3.07
C SER A 187 -20.71 7.58 1.68
N LYS A 188 -19.57 7.11 1.15
CA LYS A 188 -19.49 6.44 -0.16
C LYS A 188 -19.43 4.90 -0.07
N GLY A 189 -19.44 4.32 1.13
CA GLY A 189 -19.19 2.90 1.38
C GLY A 189 -17.70 2.55 1.58
N ARG A 190 -17.42 1.27 1.86
CA ARG A 190 -16.10 0.72 2.16
C ARG A 190 -15.55 -0.10 1.01
N TRP A 191 -14.24 0.02 0.79
CA TRP A 191 -13.49 -0.87 -0.09
C TRP A 191 -13.21 -2.19 0.61
N VAL A 192 -13.53 -3.30 -0.06
CA VAL A 192 -13.28 -4.66 0.39
C VAL A 192 -12.72 -5.50 -0.77
N TRP A 193 -12.03 -6.57 -0.41
CA TRP A 193 -11.56 -7.60 -1.33
C TRP A 193 -12.41 -8.85 -1.12
N GLU A 194 -13.23 -9.17 -2.12
CA GLU A 194 -14.12 -10.34 -2.12
C GLU A 194 -13.39 -11.52 -2.76
N TYR A 195 -13.45 -12.68 -2.12
CA TYR A 195 -12.84 -13.90 -2.64
C TYR A 195 -13.62 -14.38 -3.86
N VAL A 196 -12.91 -14.58 -4.96
CA VAL A 196 -13.43 -15.05 -6.27
C VAL A 196 -12.71 -16.31 -6.76
N GLY A 197 -11.88 -16.93 -5.92
CA GLY A 197 -11.23 -18.19 -6.22
C GLY A 197 -12.20 -19.38 -6.17
N ASN A 198 -11.68 -20.59 -6.38
CA ASN A 198 -12.50 -21.80 -6.43
C ASN A 198 -13.20 -22.09 -5.08
N GLU A 199 -14.50 -22.40 -5.12
CA GLU A 199 -15.29 -22.81 -3.96
C GLU A 199 -14.74 -24.05 -3.23
N SER A 200 -14.19 -25.02 -3.97
CA SER A 200 -13.61 -26.23 -3.36
C SER A 200 -12.38 -25.89 -2.52
N ASP A 201 -11.59 -24.93 -2.98
CA ASP A 201 -10.27 -24.60 -2.46
C ASP A 201 -10.25 -23.31 -1.64
N GLY A 202 -11.39 -22.62 -1.50
CA GLY A 202 -11.50 -21.36 -0.75
C GLY A 202 -11.86 -21.51 0.74
N PRO A 203 -11.80 -20.40 1.51
CA PRO A 203 -12.28 -20.37 2.89
C PRO A 203 -13.74 -20.80 2.98
N LYS A 204 -14.07 -21.71 3.90
CA LYS A 204 -15.44 -22.22 4.06
C LYS A 204 -16.35 -21.24 4.80
N GLU A 205 -15.78 -20.38 5.64
CA GLU A 205 -16.54 -19.36 6.34
C GLU A 205 -16.74 -18.12 5.46
N THR A 206 -17.99 -17.69 5.29
CA THR A 206 -18.35 -16.50 4.49
C THR A 206 -17.60 -15.25 4.95
N ARG A 207 -17.41 -15.06 6.26
CA ARG A 207 -16.68 -13.90 6.81
C ARG A 207 -15.22 -13.83 6.38
N GLN A 208 -14.58 -14.96 6.07
CA GLN A 208 -13.19 -15.01 5.59
C GLN A 208 -13.07 -14.74 4.09
N ARG A 209 -14.19 -14.71 3.37
CA ARG A 209 -14.24 -14.39 1.93
C ARG A 209 -14.29 -12.88 1.69
N ILE A 210 -14.16 -12.08 2.74
CA ILE A 210 -14.10 -10.61 2.68
C ILE A 210 -12.88 -10.16 3.47
N MET A 211 -11.99 -9.39 2.83
CA MET A 211 -10.93 -8.64 3.51
C MET A 211 -11.19 -7.15 3.37
N VAL A 212 -11.28 -6.45 4.50
CA VAL A 212 -11.58 -5.03 4.52
C VAL A 212 -10.32 -4.22 4.22
N GLU A 213 -10.46 -3.10 3.49
CA GLU A 213 -9.38 -2.13 3.36
C GLU A 213 -9.08 -1.49 4.73
N GLU A 214 -7.79 -1.43 5.09
CA GLU A 214 -7.31 -0.85 6.35
C GLU A 214 -7.64 0.65 6.39
N PRO A 215 -8.29 1.15 7.46
CA PRO A 215 -8.48 2.58 7.66
C PRO A 215 -7.13 3.28 7.83
N LEU A 216 -6.99 4.47 7.26
CA LEU A 216 -5.76 5.26 7.41
C LEU A 216 -5.70 5.88 8.81
N GLY A 217 -4.58 5.68 9.49
CA GLY A 217 -4.31 6.35 10.76
C GLY A 217 -3.97 7.83 10.60
N PRO A 218 -4.04 8.64 11.68
CA PRO A 218 -3.75 10.07 11.62
C PRO A 218 -2.41 10.47 11.01
N TYR A 219 -1.31 9.77 11.33
CA TYR A 219 0.01 10.08 10.78
C TYR A 219 0.10 9.69 9.31
N GLU A 220 -0.50 8.57 8.93
CA GLU A 220 -0.61 8.17 7.54
C GLU A 220 -1.45 9.14 6.70
N ARG A 221 -2.57 9.62 7.23
CA ARG A 221 -3.38 10.67 6.60
C ARG A 221 -2.61 11.98 6.45
N TYR A 222 -1.84 12.35 7.46
CA TYR A 222 -0.96 13.52 7.39
C TYR A 222 0.08 13.38 6.27
N LEU A 223 0.76 12.23 6.20
CA LEU A 223 1.70 11.96 5.12
C LEU A 223 1.03 11.92 3.75
N LEU A 224 -0.18 11.34 3.65
CA LEU A 224 -0.96 11.33 2.41
C LEU A 224 -1.26 12.76 1.96
N ASN A 225 -1.69 13.65 2.87
CA ASN A 225 -1.97 15.06 2.56
C ASN A 225 -0.74 15.78 1.99
N LEU A 226 0.46 15.48 2.49
CA LEU A 226 1.72 16.04 1.98
C LEU A 226 2.14 15.45 0.62
N SER A 227 1.81 14.19 0.35
CA SER A 227 2.41 13.40 -0.73
C SER A 227 1.42 12.85 -1.76
N ALA A 228 0.13 13.21 -1.69
CA ALA A 228 -0.90 12.71 -2.59
C ALA A 228 -0.73 13.14 -4.06
N GLY A 229 0.03 14.23 -4.30
CA GLY A 229 0.27 14.75 -5.64
C GLY A 229 -0.96 15.42 -6.26
N SER A 230 -0.83 15.79 -7.53
CA SER A 230 -1.89 16.39 -8.35
C SER A 230 -2.03 15.61 -9.67
N PRO A 231 -3.20 15.07 -10.04
CA PRO A 231 -4.36 14.93 -9.19
C PRO A 231 -4.05 14.02 -8.00
N ASN A 232 -4.80 14.17 -6.91
CA ASN A 232 -4.64 13.38 -5.70
C ASN A 232 -4.83 11.90 -6.01
N VAL A 233 -3.79 11.10 -5.81
CA VAL A 233 -3.78 9.67 -6.16
C VAL A 233 -4.78 8.83 -5.37
N TYR A 234 -5.13 9.23 -4.15
CA TYR A 234 -6.13 8.53 -3.33
C TYR A 234 -7.54 8.72 -3.91
N HIS A 235 -7.92 9.95 -4.24
CA HIS A 235 -9.20 10.24 -4.89
C HIS A 235 -9.27 9.69 -6.31
N PHE A 236 -8.17 9.79 -7.06
CA PHE A 236 -8.07 9.23 -8.40
C PHE A 236 -8.33 7.71 -8.42
N ALA A 237 -7.81 6.99 -7.42
CA ALA A 237 -8.07 5.56 -7.27
C ALA A 237 -9.50 5.23 -6.83
N ASP A 238 -10.22 6.19 -6.25
CA ASP A 238 -11.65 6.07 -5.90
C ASP A 238 -12.54 6.17 -7.16
N THR A 239 -12.09 6.90 -8.20
CA THR A 239 -12.88 7.13 -9.43
C THR A 239 -12.69 6.07 -10.52
N ILE A 240 -11.57 5.33 -10.52
CA ILE A 240 -11.28 4.34 -11.57
C ILE A 240 -11.94 2.98 -11.33
N ASN A 241 -12.25 2.67 -10.06
CA ASN A 241 -12.77 1.36 -9.67
C ASN A 241 -14.26 1.39 -9.26
N SER A 242 -14.93 2.53 -9.43
CA SER A 242 -16.36 2.74 -9.18
C SER A 242 -17.22 2.38 -10.37
#